data_AF-A0AB36KRS0-F1
#
_entry.id   AF-A0AB36KRS0-F1
#
_cell.length_a   1.000
_cell.length_b   1.000
_cell.length_c   1.000
_cell.angle_alpha   90.00
_cell.angle_beta   90.00
_cell.angle_gamma   90.00
#
_symmetry.space_group_name_H-M   'P 1'
#
loop_
_entity.id
_entity.type
_entity.pdbx_description
1 polymer ?
#
loop_
_entity_poly.entity_id
_entity_poly.type
_entity_poly.pdbx_seq_one_letter_code
_entity_poly.pdbx_strand_id
1 'polypeptide(L)'
;MGLPLPERPYLETVEFEEPGLLDPCRDNPDEHLEFDETGQVSALSARGDITIKLLDLNRRQLIQTRFEQVQLLQSTGRIHSLDEHPAHRAVWRQLGEAGRHQARPYGFPGEVPRRQQNFDRYKEESSVEIIDTESKKGMGSYLAKAQYVTRLEIKNYGPIHHLDLNLEAPDGSNAPCYALLGENGVGKSTVLKALALTLSGEAYSKALRCTSNRLLAIGAHEGSVVVTLVGGDQVSMRFRRNKKIEFSNEHSRSLVVAYGATRLLATARHKSKPGKDHAKIDNLFDPFLPINDPTEWLKHLGRDRLDEVNDVLRKLMPKDHQVQVIVSEDASISLNASGVEGRQLRELSDGYQCMIGMAVDIMQVLSQSEAALDSSEGIVLIDELGNHFHPAWRLQCLPALREAFPGAQIIYSTHDPLCLRGLKEGEVAVLRRDRLNHIYALENLPSVANFRVDQLLTSEHFGLRSTVDPELDTKIEAYEELLSKPDRSDEEEQSLANLVAELTDTRYLGGSRRERMALQMLDTTGALDIPVDAAANVQQFTDSTVSKLKFLMQQVTPLTGQPRGKQ
;
A
#
# COMPACT_ATOMS: atom_id res chain seq x y z
N MET A 1 -51.03 -17.18 -13.96
CA MET A 1 -51.91 -16.02 -14.21
C MET A 1 -52.01 -15.24 -12.91
N GLY A 2 -51.10 -14.28 -12.70
CA GLY A 2 -51.17 -13.36 -11.55
C GLY A 2 -52.00 -12.15 -11.96
N LEU A 3 -53.04 -11.84 -11.19
CA LEU A 3 -53.83 -10.62 -11.36
C LEU A 3 -52.94 -9.38 -11.17
N PRO A 4 -53.15 -8.29 -11.91
CA PRO A 4 -52.40 -7.06 -11.69
C PRO A 4 -52.80 -6.44 -10.36
N LEU A 5 -51.81 -6.03 -9.56
CA LEU A 5 -52.02 -5.24 -8.35
C LEU A 5 -52.69 -3.89 -8.75
N PRO A 6 -53.67 -3.40 -7.97
CA PRO A 6 -54.30 -2.12 -8.26
C PRO A 6 -53.27 -0.99 -8.10
N GLU A 7 -53.22 -0.07 -9.07
CA GLU A 7 -52.42 1.15 -8.99
C GLU A 7 -52.89 1.98 -7.79
N ARG A 8 -52.20 1.84 -6.65
CA ARG A 8 -52.37 2.72 -5.50
C ARG A 8 -51.42 3.92 -5.63
N PRO A 9 -51.85 5.14 -5.26
CA PRO A 9 -50.98 6.31 -5.23
C PRO A 9 -49.73 6.03 -4.39
N TYR A 10 -48.55 6.46 -4.85
CA TYR A 10 -47.26 6.27 -4.17
C TYR A 10 -47.30 6.60 -2.67
N LEU A 11 -48.04 7.65 -2.28
CA LEU A 11 -48.19 8.08 -0.89
C LEU A 11 -48.93 7.07 0.00
N GLU A 12 -49.91 6.33 -0.54
CA GLU A 12 -50.58 5.25 0.21
C GLU A 12 -49.66 4.02 0.34
N THR A 13 -48.82 3.74 -0.66
CA THR A 13 -47.86 2.63 -0.61
C THR A 13 -46.80 2.86 0.47
N VAL A 14 -46.32 4.09 0.62
CA VAL A 14 -45.33 4.48 1.64
C VAL A 14 -45.90 4.37 3.06
N GLU A 15 -47.21 4.57 3.26
CA GLU A 15 -47.85 4.36 4.58
C GLU A 15 -47.90 2.89 5.02
N PHE A 16 -47.75 1.94 4.10
CA PHE A 16 -47.71 0.50 4.38
C PHE A 16 -46.30 -0.12 4.27
N GLU A 17 -45.27 0.66 3.91
CA GLU A 17 -43.89 0.19 3.90
C GLU A 17 -43.30 0.21 5.31
N GLU A 18 -43.15 -0.98 5.90
CA GLU A 18 -42.41 -1.13 7.16
C GLU A 18 -40.88 -1.13 6.89
N PRO A 19 -40.09 -0.35 7.65
CA PRO A 19 -38.64 -0.30 7.47
C PRO A 19 -38.00 -1.66 7.75
N GLY A 20 -37.37 -2.26 6.75
CA GLY A 20 -36.75 -3.60 6.86
C GLY A 20 -35.48 -3.66 7.72
N LEU A 21 -34.82 -2.52 7.96
CA LEU A 21 -33.63 -2.40 8.80
C LEU A 21 -33.99 -1.86 10.19
N LEU A 22 -33.19 -2.25 11.18
CA LEU A 22 -33.29 -1.70 12.53
C LEU A 22 -32.66 -0.30 12.58
N ASP A 23 -33.40 0.67 13.12
CA ASP A 23 -32.89 1.99 13.47
C ASP A 23 -32.51 2.01 14.97
N PRO A 24 -31.21 1.99 15.32
CA PRO A 24 -30.77 1.93 16.72
C PRO A 24 -31.13 3.18 17.54
N CYS A 25 -31.62 4.26 16.91
CA CYS A 25 -32.12 5.45 17.60
C CYS A 25 -33.61 5.35 17.95
N ARG A 26 -34.35 4.38 17.38
CA ARG A 26 -35.81 4.24 17.51
C ARG A 26 -36.27 2.84 17.89
N ASP A 27 -35.65 1.82 17.31
CA ASP A 27 -35.89 0.40 17.58
C ASP A 27 -34.98 -0.09 18.72
N ASN A 28 -35.48 -1.03 19.52
CA ASN A 28 -34.68 -1.72 20.53
C ASN A 28 -33.95 -2.91 19.89
N PRO A 29 -32.61 -2.91 19.75
CA PRO A 29 -31.89 -3.99 19.08
C PRO A 29 -31.98 -5.34 19.80
N ASP A 30 -32.20 -5.33 21.13
CA ASP A 30 -32.25 -6.54 21.95
C ASP A 30 -33.50 -7.40 21.68
N GLU A 31 -34.55 -6.82 21.05
CA GLU A 31 -35.76 -7.55 20.62
C GLU A 31 -35.57 -8.25 19.26
N HIS A 32 -34.43 -8.03 18.61
CA HIS A 32 -34.19 -8.44 17.24
C HIS A 32 -32.85 -9.16 17.02
N LEU A 33 -31.89 -8.96 17.90
CA LEU A 33 -30.52 -9.49 17.81
C LEU A 33 -30.09 -10.13 19.14
N GLU A 34 -29.55 -11.35 19.06
CA GLU A 34 -29.00 -12.08 20.21
C GLU A 34 -27.50 -12.32 20.02
N PHE A 35 -26.69 -12.01 21.04
CA PHE A 35 -25.23 -12.18 21.03
C PHE A 35 -24.83 -13.43 21.82
N ASP A 36 -23.93 -14.25 21.27
CA ASP A 36 -23.44 -15.46 21.93
C ASP A 36 -22.04 -15.31 22.55
N GLU A 37 -21.61 -16.33 23.31
CA GLU A 37 -20.29 -16.36 23.97
C GLU A 37 -19.11 -16.44 22.98
N THR A 38 -19.37 -16.75 21.70
CA THR A 38 -18.35 -16.81 20.64
C THR A 38 -18.18 -15.47 19.92
N GLY A 39 -19.01 -14.47 20.22
CA GLY A 39 -19.01 -13.14 19.60
C GLY A 39 -19.89 -13.04 18.35
N GLN A 40 -20.64 -14.10 17.99
CA GLN A 40 -21.60 -14.08 16.89
C GLN A 40 -22.92 -13.44 17.31
N VAL A 41 -23.64 -12.94 16.31
CA VAL A 41 -24.98 -12.37 16.41
C VAL A 41 -25.94 -13.26 15.64
N SER A 42 -27.06 -13.62 16.27
CA SER A 42 -28.16 -14.31 15.62
C SER A 42 -29.41 -13.43 15.60
N ALA A 43 -30.28 -13.65 14.63
CA ALA A 43 -31.50 -12.88 14.46
C ALA A 43 -32.66 -13.51 15.23
N LEU A 44 -33.36 -12.70 16.03
CA LEU A 44 -34.62 -13.07 16.67
C LEU A 44 -35.84 -12.65 15.84
N SER A 45 -35.65 -11.77 14.85
CA SER A 45 -36.70 -11.26 13.97
C SER A 45 -36.25 -11.20 12.52
N ALA A 46 -37.20 -11.13 11.58
CA ALA A 46 -36.90 -10.95 10.15
C ALA A 46 -36.14 -9.63 9.87
N ARG A 47 -36.50 -8.55 10.58
CA ARG A 47 -35.76 -7.27 10.53
C ARG A 47 -34.33 -7.42 11.05
N GLY A 48 -34.14 -8.22 12.11
CA GLY A 48 -32.81 -8.59 12.63
C GLY A 48 -31.98 -9.36 11.61
N ASP A 49 -32.55 -10.35 10.93
CA ASP A 49 -31.86 -11.16 9.91
C ASP A 49 -31.42 -10.32 8.72
N ILE A 50 -32.30 -9.45 8.22
CA ILE A 50 -31.97 -8.48 7.17
C ILE A 50 -30.86 -7.55 7.64
N THR A 51 -30.93 -7.06 8.89
CA THR A 51 -29.91 -6.17 9.46
C THR A 51 -28.56 -6.87 9.63
N ILE A 52 -28.52 -8.13 10.09
CA ILE A 52 -27.28 -8.93 10.21
C ILE A 52 -26.65 -9.15 8.84
N LYS A 53 -27.45 -9.52 7.84
CA LYS A 53 -26.96 -9.79 6.47
C LYS A 53 -26.50 -8.53 5.76
N LEU A 54 -27.25 -7.43 5.88
CA LEU A 54 -26.98 -6.19 5.16
C LEU A 54 -25.84 -5.37 5.79
N LEU A 55 -25.74 -5.34 7.13
CA LEU A 55 -24.64 -4.68 7.84
C LEU A 55 -23.47 -5.60 8.16
N ASP A 56 -23.53 -6.86 7.72
CA ASP A 56 -22.50 -7.89 7.93
C ASP A 56 -22.07 -7.98 9.41
N LEU A 57 -23.05 -8.07 10.31
CA LEU A 57 -22.82 -7.99 11.75
C LEU A 57 -21.95 -9.14 12.28
N ASN A 58 -21.78 -10.22 11.50
CA ASN A 58 -20.94 -11.38 11.79
C ASN A 58 -19.61 -11.39 11.00
N ARG A 59 -19.14 -10.25 10.49
CA ARG A 59 -17.77 -10.17 9.95
C ARG A 59 -16.73 -10.48 11.02
N ARG A 60 -15.63 -11.11 10.60
CA ARG A 60 -14.58 -11.67 11.47
C ARG A 60 -14.05 -10.68 12.52
N GLN A 61 -13.85 -9.42 12.15
CA GLN A 61 -13.41 -8.37 13.08
C GLN A 61 -14.43 -8.12 14.19
N LEU A 62 -15.73 -7.99 13.87
CA LEU A 62 -16.77 -7.78 14.88
C LEU A 62 -16.93 -8.99 15.78
N ILE A 63 -16.82 -10.20 15.24
CA ILE A 63 -16.82 -11.43 16.05
C ILE A 63 -15.64 -11.41 17.02
N GLN A 64 -14.43 -11.15 16.52
CA GLN A 64 -13.22 -11.14 17.35
C GLN A 64 -13.26 -10.05 18.43
N THR A 65 -13.64 -8.81 18.07
CA THR A 65 -13.79 -7.73 19.06
C THR A 65 -14.88 -8.05 20.08
N ARG A 66 -16.02 -8.60 19.68
CA ARG A 66 -17.06 -9.02 20.64
C ARG A 66 -16.58 -10.17 21.53
N PHE A 67 -15.88 -11.14 20.98
CA PHE A 67 -15.30 -12.26 21.73
C PHE A 67 -14.30 -11.77 22.78
N GLU A 68 -13.43 -10.81 22.44
CA GLU A 68 -12.53 -10.15 23.40
C GLU A 68 -13.30 -9.45 24.51
N GLN A 69 -14.42 -8.79 24.19
CA GLN A 69 -15.31 -8.20 25.18
C GLN A 69 -15.99 -9.26 26.08
N VAL A 70 -16.39 -10.41 25.52
CA VAL A 70 -16.93 -11.54 26.30
C VAL A 70 -15.87 -12.08 27.27
N GLN A 71 -14.63 -12.26 26.81
CA GLN A 71 -13.51 -12.71 27.66
C GLN A 71 -13.19 -11.70 28.77
N LEU A 72 -13.26 -10.40 28.46
CA LEU A 72 -13.09 -9.34 29.46
C LEU A 72 -14.22 -9.35 30.51
N LEU A 73 -15.46 -9.57 30.08
CA LEU A 73 -16.62 -9.70 30.96
C LEU A 73 -16.51 -10.92 31.89
N GLN A 74 -16.05 -12.07 31.36
CA GLN A 74 -15.83 -13.29 32.14
C GLN A 74 -14.69 -13.15 33.17
N SER A 75 -13.64 -12.38 32.86
CA SER A 75 -12.49 -12.19 33.75
C SER A 75 -12.71 -11.13 34.85
N THR A 76 -13.52 -10.10 34.58
CA THR A 76 -13.76 -8.99 35.52
C THR A 76 -14.95 -9.21 36.46
N GLY A 77 -15.94 -10.02 36.07
CA GLY A 77 -17.04 -10.47 36.93
C GLY A 77 -17.94 -9.37 37.53
N ARG A 78 -17.74 -8.10 37.16
CA ARG A 78 -18.54 -6.95 37.63
C ARG A 78 -18.73 -5.94 36.49
N ILE A 79 -19.99 -5.54 36.28
CA ILE A 79 -20.34 -4.42 35.41
C ILE A 79 -20.02 -3.13 36.20
N HIS A 80 -18.84 -2.54 35.97
CA HIS A 80 -18.48 -1.23 36.51
C HIS A 80 -19.13 -0.11 35.68
N SER A 81 -20.45 0.06 35.86
CA SER A 81 -21.29 1.02 35.16
C SER A 81 -21.42 0.81 33.63
N LEU A 82 -22.64 0.97 33.11
CA LEU A 82 -22.94 0.83 31.67
C LEU A 82 -22.39 1.99 30.81
N ASP A 83 -21.74 2.98 31.42
CA ASP A 83 -21.33 4.24 30.79
C ASP A 83 -19.83 4.30 30.46
N GLU A 84 -19.02 3.32 30.85
CA GLU A 84 -17.58 3.27 30.55
C GLU A 84 -17.26 2.66 29.15
N HIS A 85 -18.22 1.99 28.51
CA HIS A 85 -18.05 1.37 27.18
C HIS A 85 -19.24 1.62 26.24
N PRO A 86 -19.25 2.73 25.46
CA PRO A 86 -20.33 3.01 24.51
C PRO A 86 -20.36 2.02 23.34
N ALA A 87 -19.20 1.50 22.93
CA ALA A 87 -19.09 0.43 21.94
C ALA A 87 -19.35 -0.94 22.62
N HIS A 88 -20.17 -1.79 22.01
CA HIS A 88 -20.51 -3.15 22.48
C HIS A 88 -21.39 -3.26 23.74
N ARG A 89 -22.06 -2.17 24.16
CA ARG A 89 -23.00 -2.15 25.30
C ARG A 89 -24.09 -3.24 25.25
N ALA A 90 -24.50 -3.68 24.06
CA ALA A 90 -25.46 -4.78 23.90
C ALA A 90 -24.90 -6.14 24.37
N VAL A 91 -23.64 -6.44 24.06
CA VAL A 91 -22.95 -7.68 24.48
C VAL A 91 -22.86 -7.73 26.01
N TRP A 92 -22.45 -6.62 26.63
CA TRP A 92 -22.34 -6.50 28.08
C TRP A 92 -23.69 -6.59 28.80
N ARG A 93 -24.77 -6.09 28.18
CA ARG A 93 -26.14 -6.22 28.71
C ARG A 93 -26.64 -7.66 28.62
N GLN A 94 -26.60 -8.28 27.45
CA GLN A 94 -27.17 -9.62 27.22
C GLN A 94 -26.37 -10.72 27.95
N LEU A 95 -25.04 -10.69 27.90
CA LEU A 95 -24.19 -11.71 28.50
C LEU A 95 -23.80 -11.40 29.96
N GLY A 96 -23.87 -10.14 30.39
CA GLY A 96 -23.66 -9.75 31.78
C GLY A 96 -24.82 -10.12 32.71
N GLU A 97 -26.05 -10.13 32.20
CA GLU A 97 -27.24 -10.56 32.96
C GLU A 97 -27.35 -12.09 33.08
N ALA A 98 -26.79 -12.84 32.12
CA ALA A 98 -26.73 -14.31 32.17
C ALA A 98 -25.94 -14.84 33.39
N GLY A 99 -25.06 -14.02 33.99
CA GLY A 99 -24.34 -14.34 35.22
C GLY A 99 -25.19 -14.34 36.51
N ARG A 100 -26.48 -13.97 36.47
CA ARG A 100 -27.37 -13.97 37.66
C ARG A 100 -28.28 -15.19 37.77
N HIS A 101 -28.35 -16.07 36.78
CA HIS A 101 -29.11 -17.31 36.86
C HIS A 101 -28.21 -18.54 36.93
N GLN A 102 -27.96 -18.96 38.17
CA GLN A 102 -27.57 -20.29 38.66
C GLN A 102 -27.07 -21.34 37.65
N ALA A 103 -25.83 -21.75 37.89
CA ALA A 103 -25.22 -23.05 37.60
C ALA A 103 -26.17 -24.18 37.17
N ARG A 104 -25.89 -24.76 36.00
CA ARG A 104 -26.18 -26.17 35.72
C ARG A 104 -24.86 -26.91 35.49
N PRO A 105 -24.61 -28.04 36.18
CA PRO A 105 -23.35 -28.75 36.09
C PRO A 105 -23.26 -29.62 34.85
N TYR A 106 -22.03 -29.82 34.42
CA TYR A 106 -21.56 -30.73 33.38
C TYR A 106 -22.23 -32.11 33.40
N GLY A 107 -22.58 -32.61 32.22
CA GLY A 107 -22.86 -34.01 31.93
C GLY A 107 -22.71 -34.31 30.44
N PHE A 108 -21.56 -34.88 30.04
CA PHE A 108 -21.49 -35.81 28.90
C PHE A 108 -21.67 -37.23 29.46
N PRO A 109 -22.12 -38.26 28.71
CA PRO A 109 -22.36 -38.33 27.26
C PRO A 109 -23.75 -38.93 26.88
N GLY A 110 -24.19 -38.75 25.63
CA GLY A 110 -25.34 -39.51 25.13
C GLY A 110 -25.84 -39.04 23.76
N GLU A 111 -25.47 -39.80 22.73
CA GLU A 111 -26.10 -39.86 21.40
C GLU A 111 -26.13 -38.58 20.56
N VAL A 112 -25.22 -38.55 19.58
CA VAL A 112 -25.32 -37.73 18.37
C VAL A 112 -26.58 -38.12 17.61
N PRO A 113 -27.62 -37.25 17.49
CA PRO A 113 -28.72 -37.54 16.58
C PRO A 113 -28.22 -37.27 15.17
N ARG A 114 -28.16 -38.35 14.39
CA ARG A 114 -27.97 -38.37 12.93
C ARG A 114 -28.83 -37.28 12.26
N ARG A 115 -28.19 -36.19 11.84
CA ARG A 115 -28.63 -35.35 10.71
C ARG A 115 -27.45 -35.02 9.78
N GLN A 116 -26.59 -36.01 9.56
CA GLN A 116 -25.89 -36.17 8.29
C GLN A 116 -26.90 -36.67 7.25
N GLN A 117 -27.66 -35.74 6.67
CA GLN A 117 -28.30 -35.97 5.37
C GLN A 117 -28.75 -34.68 4.66
N ASN A 118 -28.44 -33.49 5.19
CA ASN A 118 -28.69 -32.22 4.49
C ASN A 118 -27.43 -31.35 4.27
N PHE A 119 -26.23 -31.84 4.59
CA PHE A 119 -24.99 -31.09 4.31
C PHE A 119 -24.49 -31.25 2.86
N ASP A 120 -24.86 -32.35 2.20
CA ASP A 120 -24.52 -32.59 0.78
C ASP A 120 -25.58 -32.03 -0.20
N ARG A 121 -26.69 -31.46 0.31
CA ARG A 121 -27.71 -30.81 -0.54
C ARG A 121 -27.58 -29.29 -0.59
N TYR A 122 -26.91 -28.67 0.38
CA TYR A 122 -26.68 -27.21 0.41
C TYR A 122 -25.41 -26.75 -0.30
N LYS A 123 -24.57 -27.67 -0.81
CA LYS A 123 -23.49 -27.36 -1.75
C LYS A 123 -23.92 -27.36 -3.23
N GLU A 124 -25.13 -27.83 -3.53
CA GLU A 124 -25.66 -27.89 -4.92
C GLU A 124 -26.73 -26.83 -5.24
N GLU A 125 -27.12 -25.99 -4.28
CA GLU A 125 -28.09 -24.90 -4.51
C GLU A 125 -27.62 -23.51 -4.05
N SER A 126 -26.34 -23.32 -3.71
CA SER A 126 -25.71 -22.03 -3.96
C SER A 126 -25.40 -22.01 -5.46
N SER A 127 -26.37 -21.60 -6.27
CA SER A 127 -26.07 -21.10 -7.60
C SER A 127 -24.92 -20.12 -7.42
N VAL A 128 -23.72 -20.51 -7.86
CA VAL A 128 -22.70 -19.53 -8.25
C VAL A 128 -23.46 -18.67 -9.23
N GLU A 129 -23.94 -17.51 -8.79
CA GLU A 129 -24.49 -16.54 -9.72
C GLU A 129 -23.36 -16.28 -10.70
N ILE A 130 -23.59 -16.70 -11.94
CA ILE A 130 -22.68 -16.41 -13.04
C ILE A 130 -22.86 -14.90 -13.23
N ILE A 131 -21.97 -14.15 -12.58
CA ILE A 131 -21.97 -12.69 -12.59
C ILE A 131 -21.47 -12.27 -13.96
N ASP A 132 -22.41 -11.83 -14.79
CA ASP A 132 -22.19 -11.37 -16.15
C ASP A 132 -22.16 -9.84 -16.15
N THR A 133 -20.94 -9.29 -16.21
CA THR A 133 -20.65 -7.86 -16.23
C THR A 133 -21.13 -7.14 -17.49
N GLU A 134 -21.45 -7.84 -18.59
CA GLU A 134 -22.06 -7.20 -19.77
C GLU A 134 -23.57 -6.98 -19.57
N SER A 135 -24.21 -7.82 -18.76
CA SER A 135 -25.65 -7.75 -18.48
C SER A 135 -26.05 -6.84 -17.31
N LYS A 136 -25.07 -6.32 -16.56
CA LYS A 136 -25.25 -5.57 -15.29
C LYS A 136 -26.05 -6.31 -14.19
N LYS A 137 -26.27 -7.62 -14.31
CA LYS A 137 -26.90 -8.43 -13.25
C LYS A 137 -25.88 -8.78 -12.16
N GLY A 138 -26.27 -8.63 -10.89
CA GLY A 138 -25.41 -8.94 -9.72
C GLY A 138 -24.42 -7.84 -9.31
N MET A 139 -24.38 -6.72 -10.06
CA MET A 139 -23.43 -5.59 -9.88
C MET A 139 -23.46 -4.96 -8.48
N GLY A 140 -24.63 -4.94 -7.80
CA GLY A 140 -24.75 -4.38 -6.46
C GLY A 140 -23.98 -5.13 -5.36
N SER A 141 -23.69 -6.42 -5.56
CA SER A 141 -22.82 -7.21 -4.66
C SER A 141 -21.37 -7.28 -5.14
N TYR A 142 -21.13 -7.05 -6.44
CA TYR A 142 -19.83 -7.11 -7.12
C TYR A 142 -19.02 -5.82 -6.99
N LEU A 143 -19.67 -4.66 -6.83
CA LEU A 143 -19.04 -3.32 -6.89
C LEU A 143 -18.50 -2.76 -5.56
N ALA A 144 -18.69 -3.42 -4.42
CA ALA A 144 -18.53 -2.78 -3.11
C ALA A 144 -17.44 -3.33 -2.18
N LYS A 145 -16.67 -4.35 -2.58
CA LYS A 145 -15.53 -4.85 -1.79
C LYS A 145 -14.38 -5.16 -2.74
N ALA A 146 -13.33 -4.33 -2.77
CA ALA A 146 -12.10 -4.77 -3.41
C ALA A 146 -11.50 -5.88 -2.54
N GLN A 147 -11.37 -7.07 -3.11
CA GLN A 147 -10.62 -8.10 -2.44
C GLN A 147 -9.13 -7.79 -2.65
N TYR A 148 -8.47 -7.31 -1.60
CA TYR A 148 -7.03 -7.09 -1.63
C TYR A 148 -6.28 -8.40 -1.90
N VAL A 149 -5.17 -8.30 -2.60
CA VAL A 149 -4.27 -9.44 -2.84
C VAL A 149 -3.50 -9.74 -1.56
N THR A 150 -3.62 -10.97 -1.08
CA THR A 150 -2.88 -11.46 0.10
C THR A 150 -1.69 -12.31 -0.27
N ARG A 151 -1.73 -13.01 -1.41
CA ARG A 151 -0.62 -13.86 -1.87
C ARG A 151 -0.57 -13.94 -3.37
N LEU A 152 0.65 -13.99 -3.91
CA LEU A 152 0.92 -14.17 -5.33
C LEU A 152 1.91 -15.31 -5.53
N GLU A 153 1.48 -16.37 -6.19
CA GLU A 153 2.32 -17.49 -6.59
C GLU A 153 2.49 -17.51 -8.11
N ILE A 154 3.73 -17.47 -8.58
CA ILE A 154 4.11 -17.51 -9.99
C ILE A 154 4.95 -18.75 -10.26
N LYS A 155 4.61 -19.48 -11.33
CA LYS A 155 5.36 -20.64 -11.83
C LYS A 155 5.57 -20.51 -13.34
N ASN A 156 6.83 -20.61 -13.77
CA ASN A 156 7.28 -20.62 -15.16
C ASN A 156 6.71 -19.46 -16.01
N TYR A 157 6.75 -18.22 -15.50
CA TYR A 157 6.27 -17.03 -16.19
C TYR A 157 7.42 -16.08 -16.54
N GLY A 158 7.69 -15.88 -17.83
CA GLY A 158 8.82 -15.08 -18.31
C GLY A 158 10.15 -15.58 -17.72
N PRO A 159 10.98 -14.73 -17.10
CA PRO A 159 12.22 -15.18 -16.43
C PRO A 159 12.00 -15.90 -15.09
N ILE A 160 10.77 -15.96 -14.56
CA ILE A 160 10.48 -16.47 -13.21
C ILE A 160 10.11 -17.95 -13.27
N HIS A 161 10.92 -18.81 -12.65
CA HIS A 161 10.65 -20.24 -12.53
C HIS A 161 9.64 -20.55 -11.41
N HIS A 162 9.91 -20.03 -10.21
CA HIS A 162 9.00 -20.11 -9.08
C HIS A 162 9.21 -18.89 -8.20
N LEU A 163 8.13 -18.22 -7.84
CA LEU A 163 8.12 -17.10 -6.92
C LEU A 163 6.83 -17.16 -6.11
N ASP A 164 6.93 -16.94 -4.82
CA ASP A 164 5.80 -16.91 -3.90
C ASP A 164 5.98 -15.68 -3.03
N LEU A 165 5.01 -14.76 -3.10
CA LEU A 165 5.04 -13.49 -2.40
C LEU A 165 3.89 -13.39 -1.41
N ASN A 166 4.20 -13.08 -0.16
CA ASN A 166 3.21 -12.72 0.84
C ASN A 166 2.95 -11.21 0.78
N LEU A 167 1.70 -10.86 0.47
CA LEU A 167 1.22 -9.49 0.29
C LEU A 167 0.21 -9.11 1.40
N GLU A 168 0.10 -9.92 2.46
CA GLU A 168 -0.79 -9.65 3.59
C GLU A 168 -0.40 -8.38 4.34
N ALA A 169 -1.41 -7.62 4.75
CA ALA A 169 -1.21 -6.43 5.57
C ALA A 169 -0.71 -6.82 6.97
N PRO A 170 0.43 -6.27 7.45
CA PRO A 170 1.00 -6.60 8.76
C PRO A 170 0.08 -6.23 9.94
N ASP A 171 -0.63 -5.11 9.82
CA ASP A 171 -1.39 -4.49 10.92
C ASP A 171 -2.91 -4.69 10.82
N GLY A 172 -3.39 -5.39 9.79
CA GLY A 172 -4.84 -5.48 9.51
C GLY A 172 -5.54 -4.15 9.18
N SER A 173 -4.78 -3.06 8.97
CA SER A 173 -5.28 -1.73 8.56
C SER A 173 -5.66 -1.69 7.06
N ASN A 174 -6.56 -0.76 6.68
CA ASN A 174 -7.01 -0.53 5.31
C ASN A 174 -5.87 -0.48 4.28
N ALA A 175 -6.14 -1.05 3.10
CA ALA A 175 -5.35 -0.99 1.87
C ALA A 175 -3.81 -1.12 2.05
N PRO A 176 -3.26 -2.35 2.04
CA PRO A 176 -1.82 -2.54 2.17
C PRO A 176 -1.06 -1.90 1.00
N CYS A 177 0.17 -1.46 1.29
CA CYS A 177 1.12 -1.09 0.25
C CYS A 177 2.22 -2.14 0.16
N TYR A 178 2.73 -2.43 -1.03
CA TYR A 178 3.81 -3.39 -1.20
C TYR A 178 4.82 -2.95 -2.26
N ALA A 179 6.09 -2.94 -1.90
CA ALA A 179 7.18 -2.51 -2.76
C ALA A 179 8.02 -3.70 -3.25
N LEU A 180 8.20 -3.79 -4.56
CA LEU A 180 9.10 -4.71 -5.23
C LEU A 180 10.41 -4.00 -5.61
N LEU A 181 11.49 -4.46 -5.02
CA LEU A 181 12.84 -3.95 -5.21
C LEU A 181 13.75 -4.96 -5.89
N GLY A 182 14.92 -4.51 -6.32
CA GLY A 182 15.97 -5.36 -6.87
C GLY A 182 16.63 -4.75 -8.09
N GLU A 183 17.67 -5.41 -8.58
CA GLU A 183 18.45 -4.94 -9.73
C GLU A 183 17.62 -4.89 -11.03
N ASN A 184 18.16 -4.24 -12.05
CA ASN A 184 17.52 -4.23 -13.36
C ASN A 184 17.49 -5.63 -13.97
N GLY A 185 16.33 -6.03 -14.50
CA GLY A 185 16.14 -7.34 -15.12
C GLY A 185 15.74 -8.47 -14.16
N VAL A 186 15.72 -8.29 -12.84
CA VAL A 186 15.31 -9.36 -11.88
C VAL A 186 13.82 -9.75 -11.94
N GLY A 187 13.03 -9.13 -12.83
CA GLY A 187 11.63 -9.51 -13.07
C GLY A 187 10.58 -8.67 -12.33
N LYS A 188 10.93 -7.53 -11.72
CA LYS A 188 9.96 -6.64 -11.01
C LYS A 188 8.72 -6.32 -11.88
N SER A 189 8.94 -5.78 -13.08
CA SER A 189 7.88 -5.47 -14.03
C SER A 189 7.14 -6.72 -14.52
N THR A 190 7.81 -7.88 -14.55
CA THR A 190 7.20 -9.17 -14.91
C THR A 190 6.21 -9.61 -13.84
N VAL A 191 6.54 -9.46 -12.55
CA VAL A 191 5.64 -9.76 -11.42
C VAL A 191 4.39 -8.89 -11.50
N LEU A 192 4.54 -7.57 -11.69
CA LEU A 192 3.41 -6.66 -11.84
C LEU A 192 2.51 -7.04 -13.04
N LYS A 193 3.12 -7.41 -14.18
CA LYS A 193 2.36 -7.86 -15.37
C LYS A 193 1.61 -9.17 -15.11
N ALA A 194 2.23 -10.13 -14.43
CA ALA A 194 1.58 -11.39 -14.08
C ALA A 194 0.35 -11.17 -13.20
N LEU A 195 0.50 -10.30 -12.20
CA LEU A 195 -0.57 -9.92 -11.29
C LEU A 195 -1.71 -9.19 -12.03
N ALA A 196 -1.38 -8.14 -12.79
CA ALA A 196 -2.33 -7.35 -13.55
C ALA A 196 -3.17 -8.20 -14.51
N LEU A 197 -2.52 -9.10 -15.25
CA LEU A 197 -3.19 -9.95 -16.23
C LEU A 197 -4.11 -10.98 -15.56
N THR A 198 -3.66 -11.59 -14.46
CA THR A 198 -4.45 -12.59 -13.73
C THR A 198 -5.68 -11.98 -13.10
N LEU A 199 -5.56 -10.78 -12.52
CA LEU A 199 -6.70 -10.05 -11.94
C LEU A 199 -7.69 -9.59 -13.02
N SER A 200 -7.21 -9.14 -14.20
CA SER A 200 -8.06 -8.57 -15.26
C SER A 200 -8.89 -9.61 -16.04
N GLY A 201 -8.55 -10.90 -15.95
CA GLY A 201 -9.32 -12.00 -16.56
C GLY A 201 -9.11 -12.22 -18.07
N GLU A 202 -9.80 -13.24 -18.60
CA GLU A 202 -9.63 -13.72 -19.98
C GLU A 202 -9.95 -12.64 -21.04
N ALA A 203 -10.99 -11.85 -20.82
CA ALA A 203 -11.44 -10.85 -21.77
C ALA A 203 -10.37 -9.77 -22.03
N TYR A 204 -9.54 -9.43 -21.04
CA TYR A 204 -8.45 -8.46 -21.18
C TYR A 204 -7.22 -9.08 -21.85
N SER A 205 -6.90 -10.33 -21.51
CA SER A 205 -5.83 -11.09 -22.17
C SER A 205 -6.03 -11.20 -23.69
N LYS A 206 -7.28 -11.43 -24.13
CA LYS A 206 -7.66 -11.41 -25.55
C LYS A 206 -7.41 -10.04 -26.20
N ALA A 207 -7.79 -8.95 -25.53
CA ALA A 207 -7.61 -7.59 -26.03
C ALA A 207 -6.13 -7.20 -26.18
N LEU A 208 -5.28 -7.65 -25.25
CA LEU A 208 -3.82 -7.45 -25.29
C LEU A 208 -3.10 -8.40 -26.25
N ARG A 209 -3.80 -9.34 -26.89
CA ARG A 209 -3.24 -10.37 -27.78
C ARG A 209 -2.15 -11.21 -27.11
N CYS A 210 -2.30 -11.49 -25.82
CA CYS A 210 -1.38 -12.32 -25.07
C CYS A 210 -1.48 -13.78 -25.53
N THR A 211 -0.33 -14.46 -25.69
CA THR A 211 -0.27 -15.87 -26.07
C THR A 211 0.54 -16.66 -25.06
N SER A 212 0.15 -17.92 -24.80
CA SER A 212 0.83 -18.79 -23.83
C SER A 212 2.33 -18.88 -24.06
N ASN A 213 2.78 -18.93 -25.32
CA ASN A 213 4.20 -19.03 -25.65
C ASN A 213 4.99 -17.76 -25.30
N ARG A 214 4.34 -16.59 -25.26
CA ARG A 214 4.98 -15.33 -24.83
C ARG A 214 5.06 -15.22 -23.30
N LEU A 215 4.16 -15.88 -22.58
CA LEU A 215 4.12 -15.86 -21.12
C LEU A 215 5.01 -16.95 -20.49
N LEU A 216 5.16 -18.10 -21.14
CA LEU A 216 5.97 -19.22 -20.63
C LEU A 216 7.44 -18.86 -20.45
N ALA A 217 8.04 -19.38 -19.38
CA ALA A 217 9.48 -19.40 -19.22
C ALA A 217 10.17 -20.24 -20.31
N ILE A 218 11.41 -19.87 -20.63
CA ILE A 218 12.21 -20.55 -21.66
C ILE A 218 12.37 -22.02 -21.26
N GLY A 219 11.97 -22.93 -22.15
CA GLY A 219 12.04 -24.38 -21.93
C GLY A 219 10.88 -24.99 -21.15
N ALA A 220 9.95 -24.18 -20.59
CA ALA A 220 8.80 -24.70 -19.87
C ALA A 220 7.67 -25.17 -20.81
N HIS A 221 6.98 -26.24 -20.41
CA HIS A 221 5.80 -26.75 -21.12
C HIS A 221 4.48 -26.22 -20.55
N GLU A 222 4.48 -25.87 -19.27
CA GLU A 222 3.35 -25.28 -18.55
C GLU A 222 3.82 -24.30 -17.48
N GLY A 223 2.94 -23.36 -17.16
CA GLY A 223 3.11 -22.42 -16.06
C GLY A 223 1.76 -21.95 -15.53
N SER A 224 1.80 -21.29 -14.38
CA SER A 224 0.62 -20.80 -13.70
C SER A 224 0.93 -19.56 -12.89
N VAL A 225 -0.06 -18.68 -12.78
CA VAL A 225 -0.09 -17.59 -11.82
C VAL A 225 -1.34 -17.77 -10.98
N VAL A 226 -1.19 -17.75 -9.66
CA VAL A 226 -2.29 -17.87 -8.69
C VAL A 226 -2.23 -16.67 -7.77
N VAL A 227 -3.34 -15.96 -7.70
CA VAL A 227 -3.54 -14.78 -6.86
C VAL A 227 -4.58 -15.15 -5.82
N THR A 228 -4.21 -15.06 -4.54
CA THR A 228 -5.14 -15.23 -3.43
C THR A 228 -5.60 -13.87 -2.97
N LEU A 229 -6.91 -13.75 -2.77
CA LEU A 229 -7.58 -12.53 -2.37
C LEU A 229 -8.07 -12.65 -0.92
N VAL A 230 -8.36 -11.51 -0.28
CA VAL A 230 -8.97 -11.48 1.06
C VAL A 230 -10.28 -12.28 1.05
N GLY A 231 -10.44 -13.18 2.02
CA GLY A 231 -11.57 -14.12 2.08
C GLY A 231 -11.26 -15.53 1.59
N GLY A 232 -10.07 -15.74 1.00
CA GLY A 232 -9.60 -17.05 0.55
C GLY A 232 -9.97 -17.38 -0.90
N ASP A 233 -10.61 -16.45 -1.60
CA ASP A 233 -10.88 -16.59 -3.04
C ASP A 233 -9.58 -16.61 -3.82
N GLN A 234 -9.50 -17.50 -4.82
CA GLN A 234 -8.33 -17.62 -5.68
C GLN A 234 -8.70 -17.32 -7.12
N VAL A 235 -7.88 -16.47 -7.74
CA VAL A 235 -7.91 -16.19 -9.17
C VAL A 235 -6.64 -16.75 -9.78
N SER A 236 -6.79 -17.57 -10.82
CA SER A 236 -5.66 -18.25 -11.44
C SER A 236 -5.67 -18.13 -12.95
N MET A 237 -4.47 -18.08 -13.50
CA MET A 237 -4.19 -18.10 -14.93
C MET A 237 -3.21 -19.24 -15.19
N ARG A 238 -3.62 -20.22 -16.01
CA ARG A 238 -2.78 -21.34 -16.44
C ARG A 238 -2.50 -21.24 -17.93
N PHE A 239 -1.25 -21.47 -18.31
CA PHE A 239 -0.83 -21.39 -19.70
C PHE A 239 0.03 -22.59 -20.05
N ARG A 240 -0.28 -23.21 -21.19
CA ARG A 240 0.40 -24.39 -21.72
C ARG A 240 0.90 -24.11 -23.12
N ARG A 241 2.04 -24.71 -23.47
CA ARG A 241 2.68 -24.50 -24.78
C ARG A 241 1.71 -24.85 -25.90
N ASN A 242 1.53 -23.92 -26.85
CA ASN A 242 0.60 -24.06 -27.99
C ASN A 242 -0.88 -24.30 -27.61
N LYS A 243 -1.30 -23.94 -26.39
CA LYS A 243 -2.71 -23.98 -25.97
C LYS A 243 -3.20 -22.57 -25.65
N LYS A 244 -4.53 -22.40 -25.60
CA LYS A 244 -5.15 -21.18 -25.09
C LYS A 244 -4.81 -21.02 -23.59
N ILE A 245 -4.79 -19.78 -23.13
CA ILE A 245 -4.62 -19.47 -21.71
C ILE A 245 -5.95 -19.75 -21.03
N GLU A 246 -5.92 -20.51 -19.95
CA GLU A 246 -7.07 -20.87 -19.12
C GLU A 246 -7.11 -19.91 -17.93
N PHE A 247 -8.23 -19.22 -17.73
CA PHE A 247 -8.45 -18.35 -16.56
C PHE A 247 -9.56 -18.96 -15.69
N SER A 248 -9.48 -18.74 -14.38
CA SER A 248 -10.59 -19.08 -13.47
C SER A 248 -11.74 -18.07 -13.52
N ASN A 249 -11.53 -16.90 -14.14
CA ASN A 249 -12.49 -15.81 -14.28
C ASN A 249 -12.48 -15.23 -15.70
N GLU A 250 -13.67 -14.95 -16.24
CA GLU A 250 -13.81 -14.33 -17.55
C GLU A 250 -13.55 -12.82 -17.52
N HIS A 251 -13.98 -12.14 -16.45
CA HIS A 251 -13.88 -10.70 -16.22
C HIS A 251 -13.17 -10.36 -14.89
N SER A 252 -12.74 -9.10 -14.75
CA SER A 252 -12.07 -8.59 -13.55
C SER A 252 -13.00 -8.59 -12.35
N ARG A 253 -12.56 -9.15 -11.22
CA ARG A 253 -13.29 -9.21 -9.95
C ARG A 253 -13.08 -8.01 -9.03
N SER A 254 -12.12 -7.16 -9.36
CA SER A 254 -11.77 -5.95 -8.61
C SER A 254 -11.52 -4.79 -9.58
N LEU A 255 -11.60 -3.55 -9.08
CA LEU A 255 -11.08 -2.40 -9.81
C LEU A 255 -9.56 -2.49 -9.85
N VAL A 256 -8.97 -2.65 -11.04
CA VAL A 256 -7.53 -2.81 -11.22
C VAL A 256 -7.00 -1.78 -12.19
N VAL A 257 -6.01 -1.01 -11.75
CA VAL A 257 -5.33 -0.04 -12.60
C VAL A 257 -3.84 -0.35 -12.59
N ALA A 258 -3.21 -0.41 -13.76
CA ALA A 258 -1.79 -0.73 -13.87
C ALA A 258 -1.04 0.18 -14.84
N TYR A 259 0.04 0.77 -14.34
CA TYR A 259 0.88 1.72 -15.03
C TYR A 259 2.28 1.15 -15.26
N GLY A 260 2.80 1.33 -16.46
CA GLY A 260 4.19 1.07 -16.82
C GLY A 260 5.11 2.20 -16.36
N ALA A 261 6.40 2.06 -16.68
CA ALA A 261 7.43 3.04 -16.36
C ALA A 261 7.23 4.40 -17.05
N THR A 262 6.60 4.41 -18.24
CA THR A 262 6.33 5.60 -19.04
C THR A 262 4.85 5.98 -18.94
N ARG A 263 4.57 7.11 -18.29
CA ARG A 263 3.21 7.56 -17.94
C ARG A 263 2.84 8.87 -18.62
N LEU A 264 3.16 8.99 -19.91
CA LEU A 264 2.94 10.21 -20.69
C LEU A 264 1.46 10.40 -21.01
N LEU A 265 0.99 11.65 -20.99
CA LEU A 265 -0.38 12.03 -21.36
C LEU A 265 -0.65 11.84 -22.85
N ALA A 266 -1.91 11.57 -23.20
CA ALA A 266 -2.34 11.49 -24.58
C ALA A 266 -2.17 12.84 -25.32
N THR A 267 -1.83 12.76 -26.60
CA THR A 267 -1.72 13.90 -27.51
C THR A 267 -2.61 13.69 -28.73
N ALA A 268 -2.83 14.73 -29.54
CA ALA A 268 -3.57 14.60 -30.79
C ALA A 268 -3.00 13.52 -31.73
N ARG A 269 -1.67 13.28 -31.66
CA ARG A 269 -0.95 12.26 -32.44
C ARG A 269 -0.96 10.88 -31.77
N HIS A 270 -0.98 10.82 -30.44
CA HIS A 270 -0.93 9.59 -29.67
C HIS A 270 -2.15 9.51 -28.75
N LYS A 271 -3.17 8.76 -29.17
CA LYS A 271 -4.40 8.58 -28.40
C LYS A 271 -4.24 7.47 -27.36
N SER A 272 -4.83 7.66 -26.19
CA SER A 272 -4.96 6.60 -25.19
C SER A 272 -6.04 5.59 -25.61
N LYS A 273 -6.04 4.44 -24.93
CA LYS A 273 -7.17 3.52 -24.97
C LYS A 273 -8.02 3.72 -23.71
N PRO A 274 -9.36 3.73 -23.81
CA PRO A 274 -10.23 3.97 -22.67
C PRO A 274 -10.14 2.89 -21.57
N GLY A 275 -9.48 1.75 -21.83
CA GLY A 275 -9.50 0.59 -20.93
C GLY A 275 -10.82 -0.17 -21.04
N LYS A 276 -11.10 -1.06 -20.08
CA LYS A 276 -12.43 -1.64 -19.85
C LYS A 276 -13.00 -1.11 -18.54
N ASP A 277 -14.31 -1.15 -18.36
CA ASP A 277 -15.05 -0.47 -17.27
C ASP A 277 -14.48 -0.70 -15.85
N HIS A 278 -13.84 -1.84 -15.57
CA HIS A 278 -13.30 -2.19 -14.26
C HIS A 278 -11.80 -2.51 -14.24
N ALA A 279 -11.12 -2.38 -15.37
CA ALA A 279 -9.70 -2.66 -15.47
C ALA A 279 -9.02 -1.75 -16.50
N LYS A 280 -7.87 -1.20 -16.13
CA LYS A 280 -7.05 -0.41 -17.04
C LYS A 280 -5.59 -0.76 -16.86
N ILE A 281 -5.10 -1.68 -17.69
CA ILE A 281 -3.75 -2.24 -17.57
C ILE A 281 -2.87 -2.03 -18.82
N ASP A 282 -3.40 -1.42 -19.89
CA ASP A 282 -2.71 -1.33 -21.19
C ASP A 282 -1.31 -0.70 -21.13
N ASN A 283 -1.16 0.39 -20.38
CA ASN A 283 0.10 1.13 -20.27
C ASN A 283 1.22 0.28 -19.64
N LEU A 284 0.89 -0.64 -18.73
CA LEU A 284 1.87 -1.58 -18.17
C LEU A 284 2.42 -2.55 -19.24
N PHE A 285 1.59 -2.96 -20.22
CA PHE A 285 1.98 -3.92 -21.26
C PHE A 285 2.60 -3.27 -22.50
N ASP A 286 2.23 -2.03 -22.79
CA ASP A 286 2.78 -1.22 -23.87
C ASP A 286 3.21 0.17 -23.36
N PRO A 287 4.52 0.36 -23.12
CA PRO A 287 5.08 1.63 -22.65
C PRO A 287 4.78 2.83 -23.57
N PHE A 288 4.45 2.59 -24.84
CA PHE A 288 4.17 3.65 -25.80
C PHE A 288 2.69 4.08 -25.81
N LEU A 289 1.80 3.36 -25.12
CA LEU A 289 0.42 3.77 -24.96
C LEU A 289 0.33 4.84 -23.88
N PRO A 290 -0.10 6.07 -24.21
CA PRO A 290 -0.22 7.13 -23.21
C PRO A 290 -1.41 6.88 -22.28
N ILE A 291 -1.34 7.47 -21.09
CA ILE A 291 -2.47 7.54 -20.15
C ILE A 291 -3.53 8.52 -20.67
N ASN A 292 -4.74 8.45 -20.11
CA ASN A 292 -5.85 9.29 -20.58
C ASN A 292 -5.54 10.77 -20.35
N ASP A 293 -6.04 11.62 -21.26
CA ASP A 293 -6.06 13.06 -21.00
C ASP A 293 -7.12 13.34 -19.93
N PRO A 294 -6.74 13.82 -18.73
CA PRO A 294 -7.69 14.04 -17.64
C PRO A 294 -8.70 15.15 -17.97
N THR A 295 -8.37 16.02 -18.93
CA THR A 295 -9.16 17.20 -19.28
C THR A 295 -10.60 16.83 -19.66
N GLU A 296 -10.81 15.77 -20.44
CA GLU A 296 -12.16 15.41 -20.89
C GLU A 296 -13.04 14.89 -19.75
N TRP A 297 -12.48 14.11 -18.82
CA TRP A 297 -13.24 13.61 -17.68
C TRP A 297 -13.58 14.74 -16.70
N LEU A 298 -12.60 15.58 -16.37
CA LEU A 298 -12.75 16.71 -15.44
C LEU A 298 -13.81 17.72 -15.89
N LYS A 299 -13.97 17.94 -17.21
CA LYS A 299 -14.99 18.85 -17.78
C LYS A 299 -16.42 18.45 -17.46
N HIS A 300 -16.67 17.15 -17.29
CA HIS A 300 -18.01 16.60 -17.12
C HIS A 300 -18.36 16.35 -15.64
N LEU A 301 -17.46 16.69 -14.71
CA LEU A 301 -17.71 16.51 -13.28
C LEU A 301 -18.60 17.63 -12.72
N GLY A 302 -19.52 17.26 -11.83
CA GLY A 302 -20.22 18.22 -10.98
C GLY A 302 -19.29 18.85 -9.94
N ARG A 303 -19.72 19.96 -9.32
CA ARG A 303 -18.91 20.71 -8.33
C ARG A 303 -18.41 19.83 -7.19
N ASP A 304 -19.30 19.03 -6.59
CA ASP A 304 -18.94 18.17 -5.45
C ASP A 304 -17.83 17.16 -5.81
N ARG A 305 -17.89 16.56 -7.00
CA ARG A 305 -16.86 15.63 -7.48
C ARG A 305 -15.56 16.34 -7.85
N LEU A 306 -15.64 17.57 -8.34
CA LEU A 306 -14.44 18.38 -8.62
C LEU A 306 -13.72 18.78 -7.32
N ASP A 307 -14.48 19.06 -6.26
CA ASP A 307 -13.91 19.33 -4.93
C ASP A 307 -13.22 18.09 -4.36
N GLU A 308 -13.84 16.90 -4.47
CA GLU A 308 -13.19 15.63 -4.11
C GLU A 308 -11.87 15.43 -4.89
N VAL A 309 -11.86 15.67 -6.20
CA VAL A 309 -10.64 15.57 -7.02
C VAL A 309 -9.56 16.55 -6.54
N ASN A 310 -9.94 17.79 -6.27
CA ASN A 310 -9.01 18.82 -5.79
C ASN A 310 -8.44 18.48 -4.41
N ASP A 311 -9.22 17.87 -3.53
CA ASP A 311 -8.75 17.40 -2.23
C ASP A 311 -7.75 16.26 -2.37
N VAL A 312 -8.01 15.30 -3.27
CA VAL A 312 -7.06 14.21 -3.54
C VAL A 312 -5.76 14.76 -4.15
N LEU A 313 -5.84 15.68 -5.11
CA LEU A 313 -4.66 16.34 -5.67
C LEU A 313 -3.88 17.12 -4.60
N ARG A 314 -4.57 17.82 -3.70
CA ARG A 314 -3.94 18.55 -2.60
C ARG A 314 -3.16 17.64 -1.65
N LYS A 315 -3.70 16.46 -1.34
CA LYS A 315 -3.03 15.41 -0.53
C LYS A 315 -1.80 14.85 -1.25
N LEU A 316 -1.87 14.73 -2.58
CA LEU A 316 -0.81 14.13 -3.39
C LEU A 316 0.37 15.10 -3.66
N MET A 317 0.09 16.40 -3.77
CA MET A 317 1.11 17.44 -3.99
C MET A 317 1.76 17.89 -2.67
N PRO A 318 3.09 18.11 -2.61
CA PRO A 318 3.67 18.76 -1.46
C PRO A 318 3.23 20.21 -1.33
N LYS A 319 3.31 20.73 -0.10
CA LYS A 319 2.81 22.05 0.30
C LYS A 319 3.34 23.22 -0.55
N ASP A 320 4.58 23.14 -1.04
CA ASP A 320 5.19 24.21 -1.83
C ASP A 320 4.74 24.21 -3.31
N HIS A 321 4.05 23.15 -3.74
CA HIS A 321 3.71 22.87 -5.13
C HIS A 321 2.24 22.48 -5.30
N GLN A 322 1.36 23.12 -4.53
CA GLN A 322 -0.08 22.87 -4.57
C GLN A 322 -0.66 23.16 -5.97
N VAL A 323 -1.56 22.27 -6.39
CA VAL A 323 -2.27 22.36 -7.66
C VAL A 323 -3.76 22.27 -7.40
N GLN A 324 -4.52 23.16 -8.01
CA GLN A 324 -5.98 23.14 -7.99
C GLN A 324 -6.51 23.21 -9.41
N VAL A 325 -7.45 22.31 -9.72
CA VAL A 325 -8.21 22.29 -10.98
C VAL A 325 -9.40 23.24 -10.85
N ILE A 326 -9.50 24.16 -11.80
CA ILE A 326 -10.60 25.11 -11.92
C ILE A 326 -11.29 24.84 -13.25
N VAL A 327 -12.58 24.52 -13.18
CA VAL A 327 -13.45 24.39 -14.35
C VAL A 327 -14.27 25.67 -14.48
N SER A 328 -14.02 26.42 -15.55
CA SER A 328 -14.74 27.65 -15.87
C SER A 328 -16.17 27.37 -16.37
N GLU A 329 -17.02 28.39 -16.40
CA GLU A 329 -18.41 28.28 -16.88
C GLU A 329 -18.51 27.84 -18.36
N ASP A 330 -17.48 28.11 -19.16
CA ASP A 330 -17.36 27.66 -20.56
C ASP A 330 -16.82 26.23 -20.71
N ALA A 331 -16.72 25.48 -19.60
CA ALA A 331 -16.09 24.16 -19.52
C ALA A 331 -14.61 24.16 -19.97
N SER A 332 -13.92 25.30 -19.90
CA SER A 332 -12.46 25.34 -20.00
C SER A 332 -11.84 24.90 -18.67
N ILE A 333 -10.76 24.14 -18.74
CA ILE A 333 -10.00 23.71 -17.56
C ILE A 333 -8.75 24.58 -17.47
N SER A 334 -8.57 25.18 -16.30
CA SER A 334 -7.33 25.83 -15.92
C SER A 334 -6.84 25.28 -14.59
N LEU A 335 -5.54 25.39 -14.38
CA LEU A 335 -4.86 24.98 -13.16
C LEU A 335 -4.35 26.24 -12.46
N ASN A 336 -4.59 26.30 -11.15
CA ASN A 336 -3.81 27.15 -10.27
C ASN A 336 -2.65 26.31 -9.72
N ALA A 337 -1.43 26.63 -10.13
CA ALA A 337 -0.22 25.93 -9.69
C ALA A 337 0.70 26.91 -8.95
N SER A 338 0.94 26.65 -7.66
CA SER A 338 1.78 27.50 -6.79
C SER A 338 1.40 28.99 -6.82
N GLY A 339 0.11 29.30 -6.89
CA GLY A 339 -0.42 30.67 -6.89
C GLY A 339 -0.43 31.37 -8.25
N VAL A 340 0.00 30.70 -9.32
CA VAL A 340 -0.16 31.20 -10.70
C VAL A 340 -1.42 30.57 -11.30
N GLU A 341 -2.44 31.40 -11.50
CA GLU A 341 -3.72 31.01 -12.09
C GLU A 341 -3.66 30.95 -13.63
N GLY A 342 -4.59 30.18 -14.21
CA GLY A 342 -4.83 30.18 -15.65
C GLY A 342 -3.94 29.26 -16.49
N ARG A 343 -3.09 28.42 -15.86
CA ARG A 343 -2.21 27.52 -16.62
C ARG A 343 -2.98 26.33 -17.17
N GLN A 344 -2.59 25.86 -18.34
CA GLN A 344 -3.09 24.58 -18.86
C GLN A 344 -2.25 23.42 -18.33
N LEU A 345 -2.84 22.22 -18.23
CA LEU A 345 -2.11 21.01 -17.84
C LEU A 345 -0.87 20.79 -18.71
N ARG A 346 -0.97 21.05 -20.02
CA ARG A 346 0.12 20.90 -20.99
C ARG A 346 1.26 21.90 -20.83
N GLU A 347 1.07 22.95 -20.05
CA GLU A 347 2.09 23.98 -19.76
C GLU A 347 2.89 23.66 -18.49
N LEU A 348 2.49 22.64 -17.73
CA LEU A 348 3.25 22.16 -16.58
C LEU A 348 4.44 21.30 -17.03
N SER A 349 5.42 21.07 -16.16
CA SER A 349 6.50 20.15 -16.48
C SER A 349 6.00 18.70 -16.55
N ASP A 350 6.68 17.86 -17.33
CA ASP A 350 6.29 16.47 -17.59
C ASP A 350 6.04 15.67 -16.29
N GLY A 351 6.80 15.94 -15.23
CA GLY A 351 6.60 15.30 -13.93
C GLY A 351 5.25 15.60 -13.29
N TYR A 352 4.78 16.85 -13.37
CA TYR A 352 3.45 17.24 -12.89
C TYR A 352 2.38 16.64 -13.78
N GLN A 353 2.57 16.70 -15.10
CA GLN A 353 1.62 16.15 -16.07
C GLN A 353 1.39 14.64 -15.86
N CYS A 354 2.46 13.86 -15.73
CA CYS A 354 2.39 12.42 -15.51
C CYS A 354 1.68 12.10 -14.19
N MET A 355 1.96 12.88 -13.15
CA MET A 355 1.41 12.62 -11.82
C MET A 355 -0.07 13.01 -11.70
N ILE A 356 -0.44 14.20 -12.17
CA ILE A 356 -1.85 14.63 -12.22
C ILE A 356 -2.64 13.68 -13.12
N GLY A 357 -2.09 13.34 -14.29
CA GLY A 357 -2.68 12.38 -15.20
C GLY A 357 -2.93 11.03 -14.54
N MET A 358 -1.92 10.47 -13.86
CA MET A 358 -2.05 9.20 -13.15
C MET A 358 -3.08 9.28 -12.01
N ALA A 359 -3.03 10.32 -11.18
CA ALA A 359 -3.96 10.49 -10.07
C ALA A 359 -5.41 10.61 -10.56
N VAL A 360 -5.66 11.43 -11.57
CA VAL A 360 -6.99 11.59 -12.17
C VAL A 360 -7.46 10.30 -12.83
N ASP A 361 -6.57 9.57 -13.50
CA ASP A 361 -6.91 8.29 -14.13
C ASP A 361 -7.25 7.19 -13.11
N ILE A 362 -6.57 7.18 -11.95
CA ILE A 362 -6.95 6.34 -10.80
C ILE A 362 -8.34 6.74 -10.30
N MET A 363 -8.58 8.03 -10.06
CA MET A 363 -9.88 8.54 -9.59
C MET A 363 -11.01 8.20 -10.56
N GLN A 364 -10.77 8.30 -11.87
CA GLN A 364 -11.75 7.98 -12.90
C GLN A 364 -12.21 6.51 -12.83
N VAL A 365 -11.28 5.57 -12.58
CA VAL A 365 -11.61 4.15 -12.43
C VAL A 365 -12.27 3.89 -11.07
N LEU A 366 -11.76 4.48 -9.99
CA LEU A 366 -12.33 4.34 -8.64
C LEU A 366 -13.73 4.96 -8.52
N SER A 367 -14.09 5.92 -9.37
CA SER A 367 -15.43 6.52 -9.41
C SER A 367 -16.50 5.61 -10.00
N GLN A 368 -16.12 4.49 -10.63
CA GLN A 368 -17.07 3.52 -11.22
C GLN A 368 -17.86 2.73 -10.17
N SER A 369 -17.40 2.70 -8.91
CA SER A 369 -18.13 2.06 -7.79
C SER A 369 -19.28 2.92 -7.25
N GLU A 370 -19.52 4.12 -7.83
CA GLU A 370 -20.43 5.18 -7.35
C GLU A 370 -20.16 5.70 -5.93
N ALA A 371 -19.22 5.09 -5.19
CA ALA A 371 -18.79 5.51 -3.87
C ALA A 371 -18.01 6.85 -3.89
N ALA A 372 -17.80 7.43 -2.70
CA ALA A 372 -16.88 8.55 -2.53
C ALA A 372 -15.44 8.05 -2.74
N LEU A 373 -14.57 8.87 -3.34
CA LEU A 373 -13.19 8.48 -3.67
C LEU A 373 -12.39 7.98 -2.45
N ASP A 374 -12.59 8.60 -1.28
CA ASP A 374 -11.93 8.20 -0.03
C ASP A 374 -12.41 6.83 0.50
N SER A 375 -13.55 6.32 0.02
CA SER A 375 -14.10 5.00 0.36
C SER A 375 -14.00 3.98 -0.76
N SER A 376 -13.58 4.40 -1.96
CA SER A 376 -13.43 3.51 -3.10
C SER A 376 -12.22 2.60 -2.91
N GLU A 377 -12.47 1.30 -2.96
CA GLU A 377 -11.42 0.29 -2.87
C GLU A 377 -10.97 -0.15 -4.27
N GLY A 378 -9.68 -0.47 -4.42
CA GLY A 378 -9.12 -0.94 -5.69
C GLY A 378 -7.68 -1.41 -5.57
N ILE A 379 -7.13 -1.96 -6.66
CA ILE A 379 -5.74 -2.41 -6.74
C ILE A 379 -5.02 -1.52 -7.76
N VAL A 380 -3.98 -0.82 -7.32
CA VAL A 380 -3.16 0.07 -8.14
C VAL A 380 -1.76 -0.52 -8.27
N LEU A 381 -1.37 -0.80 -9.51
CA LEU A 381 -0.07 -1.37 -9.85
C LEU A 381 0.79 -0.31 -10.55
N ILE A 382 1.99 -0.03 -10.04
CA ILE A 382 2.85 1.01 -10.61
C ILE A 382 4.26 0.47 -10.85
N ASP A 383 4.66 0.37 -12.11
CA ASP A 383 6.02 0.02 -12.47
C ASP A 383 6.92 1.26 -12.42
N GLU A 384 8.05 1.17 -11.73
CA GLU A 384 9.01 2.26 -11.50
C GLU A 384 8.34 3.53 -10.99
N LEU A 385 7.80 3.47 -9.76
CA LEU A 385 7.03 4.55 -9.13
C LEU A 385 7.78 5.90 -9.19
N GLY A 386 9.07 5.93 -8.89
CA GLY A 386 9.89 7.15 -8.87
C GLY A 386 10.18 7.78 -10.24
N ASN A 387 9.91 7.08 -11.35
CA ASN A 387 10.17 7.62 -12.69
C ASN A 387 9.29 8.85 -12.95
N HIS A 388 9.89 9.88 -13.55
CA HIS A 388 9.28 11.18 -13.83
C HIS A 388 8.89 12.03 -12.61
N PHE A 389 9.05 11.53 -11.38
CA PHE A 389 8.85 12.35 -10.18
C PHE A 389 10.08 13.21 -9.87
N HIS A 390 9.81 14.46 -9.47
CA HIS A 390 10.82 15.35 -8.92
C HIS A 390 11.45 14.72 -7.66
N PRO A 391 12.77 14.84 -7.43
CA PRO A 391 13.45 14.18 -6.31
C PRO A 391 12.81 14.43 -4.94
N ALA A 392 12.37 15.66 -4.67
CA ALA A 392 11.68 16.02 -3.42
C ALA A 392 10.40 15.20 -3.18
N TRP A 393 9.72 14.79 -4.26
CA TRP A 393 8.49 14.02 -4.18
C TRP A 393 8.76 12.52 -4.04
N ARG A 394 9.87 12.01 -4.55
CA ARG A 394 10.21 10.59 -4.41
C ARG A 394 10.25 10.14 -2.95
N LEU A 395 10.65 11.04 -2.04
CA LEU A 395 10.64 10.81 -0.59
C LEU A 395 9.24 10.85 0.06
N GLN A 396 8.26 11.48 -0.58
CA GLN A 396 6.91 11.69 -0.04
C GLN A 396 5.82 10.96 -0.84
N CYS A 397 6.17 10.34 -1.97
CA CYS A 397 5.21 9.80 -2.92
C CYS A 397 4.33 8.71 -2.30
N LEU A 398 4.92 7.79 -1.53
CA LEU A 398 4.16 6.71 -0.91
C LEU A 398 3.23 7.21 0.21
N PRO A 399 3.69 8.01 1.21
CA PRO A 399 2.78 8.63 2.17
C PRO A 399 1.65 9.43 1.50
N ALA A 400 1.97 10.22 0.48
CA ALA A 400 1.01 11.03 -0.24
C ALA A 400 -0.03 10.16 -0.99
N LEU A 401 0.40 9.06 -1.60
CA LEU A 401 -0.50 8.11 -2.27
C LEU A 401 -1.41 7.37 -1.27
N ARG A 402 -0.90 6.99 -0.10
CA ARG A 402 -1.72 6.37 0.98
C ARG A 402 -2.77 7.32 1.51
N GLU A 403 -2.43 8.60 1.65
CA GLU A 403 -3.35 9.64 2.10
C GLU A 403 -4.40 9.98 1.03
N ALA A 404 -3.97 10.04 -0.24
CA ALA A 404 -4.81 10.32 -1.40
C ALA A 404 -5.80 9.18 -1.72
N PHE A 405 -5.40 7.91 -1.53
CA PHE A 405 -6.20 6.74 -1.88
C PHE A 405 -6.22 5.70 -0.75
N PRO A 406 -6.88 6.00 0.38
CA PRO A 406 -6.82 5.15 1.58
C PRO A 406 -7.50 3.78 1.43
N GLY A 407 -8.37 3.60 0.43
CA GLY A 407 -9.01 2.33 0.10
C GLY A 407 -8.26 1.49 -0.96
N ALA A 408 -7.21 2.04 -1.61
CA ALA A 408 -6.54 1.40 -2.72
C ALA A 408 -5.26 0.67 -2.31
N GLN A 409 -5.19 -0.65 -2.54
CA GLN A 409 -3.95 -1.42 -2.35
C GLN A 409 -2.94 -1.02 -3.44
N ILE A 410 -1.78 -0.52 -3.03
CA ILE A 410 -0.74 -0.05 -3.95
C ILE A 410 0.39 -1.06 -4.00
N ILE A 411 0.61 -1.70 -5.13
CA ILE A 411 1.74 -2.60 -5.35
C ILE A 411 2.62 -1.99 -6.43
N TYR A 412 3.86 -1.65 -6.09
CA TYR A 412 4.73 -0.93 -7.00
C TYR A 412 6.11 -1.53 -7.09
N SER A 413 6.79 -1.28 -8.20
CA SER A 413 8.21 -1.56 -8.35
C SER A 413 9.01 -0.28 -8.28
N THR A 414 10.25 -0.39 -7.80
CA THR A 414 11.22 0.70 -7.90
C THR A 414 12.65 0.16 -7.86
N HIS A 415 13.57 0.92 -8.43
CA HIS A 415 15.00 0.79 -8.18
C HIS A 415 15.53 1.97 -7.34
N ASP A 416 14.68 2.93 -6.98
CA ASP A 416 15.04 4.14 -6.24
C ASP A 416 14.69 3.99 -4.75
N PRO A 417 15.69 3.87 -3.86
CA PRO A 417 15.44 3.68 -2.43
C PRO A 417 14.77 4.88 -1.75
N LEU A 418 14.77 6.06 -2.38
CA LEU A 418 14.00 7.22 -1.89
C LEU A 418 12.50 6.92 -1.84
N CYS A 419 12.00 6.07 -2.75
CA CYS A 419 10.59 5.69 -2.84
C CYS A 419 10.16 4.65 -1.80
N LEU A 420 11.05 4.27 -0.86
CA LEU A 420 10.76 3.29 0.19
C LEU A 420 10.35 3.94 1.52
N ARG A 421 10.52 5.24 1.61
CA ARG A 421 10.18 6.00 2.80
C ARG A 421 8.66 5.98 2.98
N GLY A 422 8.19 5.48 4.13
CA GLY A 422 6.77 5.34 4.44
C GLY A 422 6.21 3.92 4.31
N LEU A 423 7.05 2.95 3.93
CA LEU A 423 6.74 1.53 4.04
C LEU A 423 6.80 1.08 5.50
N LYS A 424 5.88 0.20 5.87
CA LYS A 424 5.87 -0.54 7.14
C LYS A 424 6.66 -1.83 7.02
N GLU A 425 6.93 -2.46 8.15
CA GLU A 425 7.54 -3.79 8.20
C GLU A 425 6.67 -4.81 7.45
N GLY A 426 7.26 -5.66 6.60
CA GLY A 426 6.51 -6.62 5.77
C GLY A 426 5.89 -6.05 4.49
N GLU A 427 5.94 -4.73 4.25
CA GLU A 427 5.43 -4.10 3.01
C GLU A 427 6.48 -4.09 1.87
N VAL A 428 7.53 -4.90 1.97
CA VAL A 428 8.68 -4.82 1.04
C VAL A 428 9.26 -6.19 0.71
N ALA A 429 9.58 -6.41 -0.56
CA ALA A 429 10.38 -7.55 -1.01
C ALA A 429 11.50 -7.13 -1.96
N VAL A 430 12.68 -7.68 -1.75
CA VAL A 430 13.82 -7.53 -2.66
C VAL A 430 13.94 -8.78 -3.52
N LEU A 431 13.73 -8.62 -4.83
CA LEU A 431 13.95 -9.64 -5.83
C LEU A 431 15.43 -9.73 -6.18
N ARG A 432 16.00 -10.93 -6.08
CA ARG A 432 17.39 -11.23 -6.45
C ARG A 432 17.45 -12.41 -7.41
N ARG A 433 18.59 -12.54 -8.08
CA ARG A 433 18.95 -13.71 -8.87
C ARG A 433 20.04 -14.49 -8.14
N ASP A 434 19.89 -15.81 -8.08
CA ASP A 434 20.95 -16.69 -7.61
C ASP A 434 22.01 -16.92 -8.70
N ARG A 435 23.06 -17.71 -8.38
CA ARG A 435 24.12 -18.06 -9.33
C ARG A 435 23.63 -18.89 -10.53
N LEU A 436 22.44 -19.49 -10.42
CA LEU A 436 21.79 -20.28 -11.46
C LEU A 436 20.77 -19.43 -12.26
N ASN A 437 20.71 -18.11 -12.03
CA ASN A 437 19.74 -17.18 -12.59
C ASN A 437 18.28 -17.41 -12.15
N HIS A 438 18.04 -18.17 -11.07
CA HIS A 438 16.72 -18.28 -10.49
C HIS A 438 16.39 -17.03 -9.70
N ILE A 439 15.18 -16.51 -9.93
CA ILE A 439 14.67 -15.34 -9.23
C ILE A 439 14.02 -15.79 -7.92
N TYR A 440 14.37 -15.15 -6.81
CA TYR A 440 13.75 -15.35 -5.50
C TYR A 440 13.51 -14.00 -4.81
N ALA A 441 12.58 -13.97 -3.86
CA ALA A 441 12.28 -12.79 -3.05
C ALA A 441 12.85 -12.92 -1.63
N LEU A 442 13.33 -11.80 -1.11
CA LEU A 442 13.67 -11.60 0.30
C LEU A 442 12.62 -10.68 0.92
N GLU A 443 11.76 -11.23 1.78
CA GLU A 443 10.67 -10.49 2.44
C GLU A 443 11.00 -10.10 3.90
N ASN A 444 11.88 -10.87 4.55
CA ASN A 444 12.30 -10.63 5.93
C ASN A 444 13.40 -9.55 5.97
N LEU A 445 13.01 -8.32 5.68
CA LEU A 445 13.89 -7.15 5.72
C LEU A 445 13.71 -6.42 7.05
N PRO A 446 14.79 -5.87 7.64
CA PRO A 446 14.67 -5.06 8.83
C PRO A 446 13.82 -3.81 8.52
N SER A 447 13.11 -3.30 9.52
CA SER A 447 12.14 -2.22 9.32
C SER A 447 12.76 -1.00 8.61
N VAL A 448 12.35 -0.81 7.36
CA VAL A 448 12.81 0.25 6.44
C VAL A 448 12.48 1.64 7.02
N ALA A 449 11.47 1.73 7.87
CA ALA A 449 11.00 2.96 8.49
C ALA A 449 12.05 3.62 9.41
N ASN A 450 12.96 2.84 9.99
CA ASN A 450 13.92 3.32 10.99
C ASN A 450 15.29 3.68 10.40
N PHE A 451 15.55 3.31 9.14
CA PHE A 451 16.83 3.59 8.50
C PHE A 451 16.83 4.95 7.82
N ARG A 452 17.97 5.65 7.92
CA ARG A 452 18.24 6.80 7.04
C ARG A 452 18.38 6.31 5.60
N VAL A 453 18.06 7.16 4.63
CA VAL A 453 18.19 6.84 3.19
C VAL A 453 19.59 6.32 2.87
N ASP A 454 20.64 6.96 3.41
CA ASP A 454 22.02 6.54 3.18
C ASP A 454 22.31 5.13 3.74
N GLN A 455 21.70 4.78 4.88
CA GLN A 455 21.79 3.44 5.47
C GLN A 455 20.99 2.40 4.70
N LEU A 456 19.82 2.78 4.15
CA LEU A 456 19.07 1.90 3.26
C LEU A 456 19.89 1.57 2.02
N LEU A 457 20.47 2.60 1.40
CA LEU A 457 21.31 2.48 0.21
C LEU A 457 22.55 1.60 0.46
N THR A 458 23.26 1.83 1.57
CA THR A 458 24.49 1.10 1.94
C THR A 458 24.25 -0.25 2.61
N SER A 459 23.01 -0.59 2.96
CA SER A 459 22.74 -1.88 3.61
C SER A 459 23.02 -3.06 2.67
N GLU A 460 23.39 -4.19 3.26
CA GLU A 460 23.63 -5.46 2.55
C GLU A 460 22.44 -5.90 1.67
N HIS A 461 21.24 -5.37 1.93
CA HIS A 461 20.01 -5.68 1.23
C HIS A 461 19.83 -4.92 -0.10
N PHE A 462 20.37 -3.71 -0.22
CA PHE A 462 20.19 -2.83 -1.40
C PHE A 462 21.40 -2.75 -2.31
N GLY A 463 22.58 -3.12 -1.82
CA GLY A 463 23.73 -3.46 -2.67
C GLY A 463 24.45 -2.28 -3.33
N LEU A 464 24.24 -1.04 -2.87
CA LEU A 464 25.21 0.00 -3.19
C LEU A 464 26.43 -0.24 -2.33
N ARG A 465 27.55 -0.58 -2.97
CA ARG A 465 28.87 -0.66 -2.31
C ARG A 465 29.22 0.68 -1.65
N SER A 466 28.71 1.77 -2.22
CA SER A 466 28.83 3.12 -1.68
C SER A 466 27.76 4.04 -2.27
N THR A 467 27.32 5.02 -1.49
CA THR A 467 26.53 6.18 -1.95
C THR A 467 27.42 7.34 -2.41
N VAL A 468 28.73 7.14 -2.34
CA VAL A 468 29.76 8.14 -2.59
C VAL A 468 30.24 7.98 -4.04
N ASP A 469 30.75 9.07 -4.63
CA ASP A 469 31.30 9.06 -5.98
C ASP A 469 32.42 7.99 -6.09
N PRO A 470 32.48 7.15 -7.14
CA PRO A 470 33.54 6.16 -7.32
C PRO A 470 34.97 6.72 -7.21
N GLU A 471 35.20 7.96 -7.66
CA GLU A 471 36.49 8.61 -7.49
C GLU A 471 36.78 8.91 -6.02
N LEU A 472 35.76 9.27 -5.26
CA LEU A 472 35.85 9.56 -3.84
C LEU A 472 35.98 8.27 -3.02
N ASP A 473 35.32 7.17 -3.41
CA ASP A 473 35.53 5.83 -2.84
C ASP A 473 36.98 5.38 -2.93
N THR A 474 37.61 5.50 -4.10
CA THR A 474 39.04 5.11 -4.24
C THR A 474 39.95 5.95 -3.35
N LYS A 475 39.59 7.22 -3.11
CA LYS A 475 40.31 8.10 -2.19
C LYS A 475 40.07 7.73 -0.73
N ILE A 476 38.87 7.27 -0.38
CA ILE A 476 38.52 6.77 0.95
C ILE A 476 39.29 5.49 1.24
N GLU A 477 39.30 4.53 0.31
CA GLU A 477 40.07 3.30 0.42
C GLU A 477 41.57 3.59 0.60
N ALA A 478 42.13 4.52 -0.20
CA ALA A 478 43.52 4.94 -0.07
C ALA A 478 43.80 5.65 1.27
N TYR A 479 42.85 6.43 1.77
CA TYR A 479 42.93 7.09 3.08
C TYR A 479 42.92 6.07 4.23
N GLU A 480 42.01 5.10 4.20
CA GLU A 480 41.91 4.02 5.20
C GLU A 480 43.14 3.10 5.17
N GLU A 481 43.65 2.78 3.97
CA GLU A 481 44.87 2.00 3.81
C GLU A 481 46.07 2.71 4.45
N LEU A 482 46.25 4.01 4.19
CA LEU A 482 47.31 4.81 4.80
C LEU A 482 47.10 4.93 6.32
N LEU A 483 45.86 5.09 6.80
CA LEU A 483 45.56 5.12 8.23
C LEU A 483 45.94 3.81 8.94
N SER A 484 45.71 2.66 8.30
CA SER A 484 45.96 1.33 8.85
C SER A 484 47.44 0.97 8.99
N LYS A 485 48.33 1.68 8.29
CA LYS A 485 49.79 1.46 8.36
C LYS A 485 50.38 2.09 9.63
N PRO A 486 51.03 1.30 10.51
CA PRO A 486 51.59 1.80 11.77
C PRO A 486 52.86 2.62 11.60
N ASP A 487 53.66 2.36 10.56
CA ASP A 487 54.82 3.15 10.16
C ASP A 487 54.61 3.65 8.72
N ARG A 488 54.57 4.96 8.55
CA ARG A 488 54.41 5.64 7.25
C ARG A 488 55.73 6.30 6.88
N SER A 489 56.09 6.21 5.60
CA SER A 489 57.18 7.01 5.04
C SER A 489 56.80 8.49 4.91
N ASP A 490 57.79 9.37 4.80
CA ASP A 490 57.57 10.81 4.59
C ASP A 490 56.69 11.10 3.34
N GLU A 491 56.80 10.28 2.30
CA GLU A 491 55.98 10.38 1.08
C GLU A 491 54.53 9.94 1.31
N GLU A 492 54.29 8.94 2.15
CA GLU A 492 52.96 8.46 2.54
C GLU A 492 52.28 9.46 3.51
N GLU A 493 53.05 10.10 4.40
CA GLU A 493 52.56 11.15 5.31
C GLU A 493 52.09 12.37 4.50
N GLN A 494 52.85 12.76 3.48
CA GLN A 494 52.49 13.86 2.58
C GLN A 494 51.26 13.52 1.72
N SER A 495 51.16 12.27 1.25
CA SER A 495 49.99 11.79 0.51
C SER A 495 48.74 11.75 1.38
N LEU A 496 48.86 11.32 2.64
CA LEU A 496 47.77 11.36 3.62
C LEU A 496 47.29 12.79 3.88
N ALA A 497 48.22 13.74 4.04
CA ALA A 497 47.87 15.15 4.24
C ALA A 497 47.10 15.75 3.05
N ASN A 498 47.50 15.40 1.82
CA ASN A 498 46.79 15.82 0.60
C ASN A 498 45.39 15.19 0.51
N LEU A 499 45.26 13.89 0.80
CA LEU A 499 43.97 13.18 0.85
C LEU A 499 43.04 13.77 1.92
N VAL A 500 43.55 14.07 3.11
CA VAL A 500 42.77 14.71 4.18
C VAL A 500 42.25 16.09 3.74
N ALA A 501 43.08 16.88 3.06
CA ALA A 501 42.67 18.19 2.55
C ALA A 501 41.53 18.07 1.51
N GLU A 502 41.65 17.14 0.56
CA GLU A 502 40.62 16.89 -0.45
C GLU A 502 39.31 16.29 0.12
N LEU A 503 39.41 15.34 1.05
CA LEU A 503 38.25 14.74 1.74
C LEU A 503 37.55 15.73 2.69
N THR A 504 38.28 16.71 3.22
CA THR A 504 37.70 17.79 4.03
C THR A 504 36.92 18.78 3.16
N ASP A 505 37.41 19.09 1.96
CA ASP A 505 36.77 20.04 1.04
C ASP A 505 35.46 19.46 0.45
N THR A 506 35.45 18.15 0.18
CA THR A 506 34.26 17.41 -0.27
C THR A 506 33.24 17.09 0.84
N ARG A 507 33.49 17.55 2.08
CA ARG A 507 32.65 17.32 3.28
C ARG A 507 32.48 15.85 3.69
N TYR A 508 33.33 14.96 3.19
CA TYR A 508 33.30 13.54 3.56
C TYR A 508 33.61 13.35 5.06
N LEU A 509 34.56 14.11 5.60
CA LEU A 509 34.90 14.09 7.03
C LEU A 509 33.89 14.86 7.92
N GLY A 510 32.65 15.05 7.46
CA GLY A 510 31.56 15.70 8.20
C GLY A 510 31.15 17.05 7.63
N GLY A 511 29.83 17.27 7.52
CA GLY A 511 29.26 18.52 7.02
C GLY A 511 29.30 19.66 8.03
N SER A 512 29.36 19.35 9.32
CA SER A 512 29.46 20.30 10.42
C SER A 512 30.85 20.36 11.06
N ARG A 513 31.20 21.49 11.69
CA ARG A 513 32.48 21.65 12.41
C ARG A 513 32.63 20.66 13.58
N ARG A 514 31.51 20.20 14.16
CA ARG A 514 31.48 19.21 15.26
C ARG A 514 31.77 17.80 14.76
N GLU A 515 31.14 17.38 13.67
CA GLU A 515 31.40 16.07 13.05
C GLU A 515 32.86 15.96 12.60
N ARG A 516 33.41 17.02 11.98
CA ARG A 516 34.83 17.08 11.59
C ARG A 516 35.79 16.88 12.75
N MET A 517 35.53 17.53 13.88
CA MET A 517 36.36 17.35 15.08
C MET A 517 36.23 15.95 15.68
N ALA A 518 35.04 15.36 15.67
CA ALA A 518 34.81 14.02 16.19
C ALA A 518 35.51 12.95 15.36
N LEU A 519 35.39 13.01 14.02
CA LEU A 519 36.04 12.08 13.09
C LEU A 519 37.57 12.22 13.16
N GLN A 520 38.08 13.46 13.09
CA GLN A 520 39.52 13.70 13.17
C GLN A 520 40.13 13.21 14.50
N MET A 521 39.38 13.25 15.60
CA MET A 521 39.79 12.70 16.89
C MET A 521 39.82 11.17 16.89
N LEU A 522 38.84 10.50 16.27
CA LEU A 522 38.83 9.05 16.12
C LEU A 522 40.04 8.58 15.29
N ASP A 523 40.35 9.29 14.21
CA ASP A 523 41.44 8.95 13.29
C ASP A 523 42.84 9.17 13.91
N THR A 524 42.99 10.17 14.78
CA THR A 524 44.27 10.43 15.47
C THR A 524 44.49 9.60 16.73
N THR A 525 43.43 9.06 17.33
CA THR A 525 43.56 8.31 18.59
C THR A 525 43.76 6.81 18.42
N GLY A 526 43.57 6.26 17.21
CA GLY A 526 43.89 4.87 16.88
C GLY A 526 43.16 3.86 17.76
N ALA A 527 42.04 3.33 17.28
CA ALA A 527 41.25 2.27 17.92
C ALA A 527 40.74 2.62 19.33
N LEU A 528 39.59 3.31 19.38
CA LEU A 528 38.63 3.02 20.44
C LEU A 528 37.69 1.95 19.89
N ASP A 529 37.76 0.74 20.42
CA ASP A 529 36.64 -0.20 20.33
C ASP A 529 35.42 0.51 20.93
N ILE A 530 34.57 1.07 20.08
CA ILE A 530 33.31 1.66 20.51
C ILE A 530 32.35 0.48 20.74
N PRO A 531 31.95 0.17 21.98
CA PRO A 531 30.93 -0.84 22.18
C PRO A 531 29.62 -0.35 21.56
N VAL A 532 29.01 -1.17 20.70
CA VAL A 532 27.76 -0.89 19.98
C VAL A 532 26.53 -0.97 20.91
N ASP A 533 26.69 -0.71 22.20
CA ASP A 533 25.60 -0.72 23.16
C ASP A 533 25.08 0.69 23.40
N ALA A 534 23.77 0.87 23.21
CA ALA A 534 23.02 2.13 23.33
C ALA A 534 23.01 2.75 24.76
N ALA A 535 23.88 2.29 25.65
CA ALA A 535 24.02 2.74 27.04
C ALA A 535 25.49 2.88 27.46
N ALA A 536 26.35 3.44 26.60
CA ALA A 536 27.71 3.80 27.00
C ALA A 536 27.69 4.99 27.98
N ASN A 537 27.88 4.70 29.27
CA ASN A 537 28.01 5.69 30.32
C ASN A 537 29.27 6.56 30.09
N VAL A 538 29.09 7.89 30.12
CA VAL A 538 30.13 8.93 29.94
C VAL A 538 31.34 8.78 30.90
N GLN A 539 31.25 7.90 31.90
CA GLN A 539 32.30 7.58 32.86
C GLN A 539 33.40 6.64 32.32
N GLN A 540 33.29 6.10 31.10
CA GLN A 540 34.32 5.24 30.51
C GLN A 540 35.44 5.98 29.78
N PHE A 541 35.33 7.31 29.61
CA PHE A 541 36.41 8.09 29.00
C PHE A 541 37.54 8.31 30.00
N THR A 542 38.78 8.02 29.60
CA THR A 542 39.99 8.28 30.40
C THR A 542 40.09 9.77 30.76
N ASP A 543 40.56 10.08 31.98
CA ASP A 543 40.67 11.46 32.48
C ASP A 543 41.53 12.36 31.57
N SER A 544 42.50 11.80 30.83
CA SER A 544 43.26 12.56 29.83
C SER A 544 42.42 13.02 28.64
N THR A 545 41.45 12.20 28.24
CA THR A 545 40.55 12.47 27.10
C THR A 545 39.53 13.53 27.47
N VAL A 546 38.93 13.43 28.66
CA VAL A 546 38.03 14.46 29.21
C VAL A 546 38.77 15.79 29.44
N SER A 547 40.04 15.74 29.86
CA SER A 547 40.86 16.94 30.07
C SER A 547 41.23 17.64 28.77
N LYS A 548 41.58 16.89 27.71
CA LYS A 548 41.79 17.45 26.36
C LYS A 548 40.50 18.04 25.77
N LEU A 549 39.36 17.40 26.00
CA LEU A 549 38.05 17.88 25.58
C LEU A 549 37.69 19.20 26.28
N LYS A 550 37.91 19.30 27.59
CA LYS A 550 37.73 20.55 28.35
C LYS A 550 38.69 21.66 27.92
N PHE A 551 39.96 21.34 27.66
CA PHE A 551 40.96 22.30 27.21
C PHE A 551 40.60 22.91 25.84
N LEU A 552 40.13 22.09 24.89
CA LEU A 552 39.69 22.56 23.58
C LEU A 552 38.36 23.32 23.64
N MET A 553 37.43 22.92 24.50
CA MET A 553 36.18 23.65 24.73
C MET A 553 36.39 25.02 25.38
N GLN A 554 37.44 25.21 26.20
CA GLN A 554 37.77 26.51 26.81
C GLN A 554 38.33 27.54 25.82
N GLN A 555 38.85 27.11 24.66
CA GLN A 555 39.24 28.03 23.57
C GLN A 555 38.05 28.50 22.72
N VAL A 556 36.85 28.02 23.02
CA VAL A 556 35.61 28.47 22.39
C VAL A 556 35.03 29.61 23.23
N THR A 557 35.43 30.85 22.94
CA THR A 557 34.64 32.01 23.40
C THR A 557 33.27 31.94 22.72
N PRO A 558 32.15 32.00 23.45
CA PRO A 558 30.84 32.08 22.83
C PRO A 558 30.74 33.39 22.06
N LEU A 559 30.32 33.32 20.79
CA LEU A 559 29.83 34.50 20.06
C LEU A 559 28.51 34.94 20.72
N THR A 560 28.61 35.77 21.76
CA THR A 560 27.48 36.53 22.26
C THR A 560 27.06 37.50 21.16
N GLY A 561 25.81 37.37 20.70
CA GLY A 561 25.28 38.06 19.54
C GLY A 561 25.44 39.57 19.58
N GLN A 562 25.93 40.14 18.49
CA GLN A 562 25.69 41.55 18.16
C GLN A 562 24.31 41.68 17.48
N PRO A 563 23.49 42.67 17.87
CA PRO A 563 22.19 42.91 17.25
C PRO A 563 22.39 43.44 15.83
N ARG A 564 21.70 42.85 14.87
CA ARG A 564 21.64 43.35 13.49
C ARG A 564 21.05 44.77 13.49
N GLY A 565 21.92 45.76 13.24
CA GLY A 565 21.51 47.12 12.90
C GLY A 565 20.80 47.13 11.55
N LYS A 566 19.65 47.80 11.51
CA LYS A 566 18.95 48.19 10.28
C LYS A 566 19.86 49.08 9.42
N GLN A 567 19.94 48.77 8.14
CA GLN A 567 19.87 49.74 7.04
C GLN A 567 19.35 49.03 5.80
#